data_AF-A0A5R2N369-F1
#
_entry.id   AF-A0A5R2N369-F1
#
_cell.length_a   1.000
_cell.length_b   1.000
_cell.length_c   1.000
_cell.angle_alpha   90.00
_cell.angle_beta   90.00
_cell.angle_gamma   90.00
#
_symmetry.space_group_name_H-M   'P 1'
#
loop_
_entity.id
_entity.type
_entity.pdbx_description
1 polymer ?
#
loop_
_entity_poly.entity_id
_entity_poly.type
_entity_poly.pdbx_seq_one_letter_code
_entity_poly.pdbx_strand_id
1 'polypeptide(L)'
;ITAKYRNSGQTCVCTNRFLVQAGVYDKFVEKLAAASNGLKVGSGLEEGVQQGPLIDEKAVEKVEELIADATSKGGKVVAGGHRHALGGSFFQPTVIANATPKMRFMKEEIFGPVAPVFKFETEEEAIALANDTEFGLACYFYTGDLGRTFRVMEGLKY
;
A
#
# COMPACT_ATOMS: atom_id res chain seq x y z
N ILE A 1 7.65 -0.59 -4.17
CA ILE A 1 8.03 0.85 -4.23
C ILE A 1 7.27 1.60 -5.31
N THR A 2 7.61 1.44 -6.61
CA THR A 2 7.03 2.22 -7.71
C THR A 2 5.49 2.18 -7.78
N ALA A 3 4.90 1.01 -7.55
CA ALA A 3 3.46 0.82 -7.65
C ALA A 3 2.65 1.58 -6.58
N LYS A 4 3.22 1.86 -5.40
CA LYS A 4 2.51 2.57 -4.31
C LYS A 4 2.90 4.02 -4.16
N TYR A 5 4.18 4.33 -4.29
CA TYR A 5 4.71 5.63 -3.89
C TYR A 5 4.82 6.61 -5.07
N ARG A 6 4.48 6.22 -6.30
CA ARG A 6 4.39 7.17 -7.42
C ARG A 6 3.45 8.33 -7.06
N ASN A 7 3.90 9.57 -7.30
CA ASN A 7 3.17 10.78 -6.92
C ASN A 7 2.73 10.82 -5.43
N SER A 8 3.57 10.29 -4.53
CA SER A 8 3.24 10.13 -3.11
C SER A 8 1.96 9.32 -2.86
N GLY A 9 1.64 8.37 -3.73
CA GLY A 9 0.44 7.52 -3.64
C GLY A 9 -0.86 8.18 -4.11
N GLN A 10 -0.77 9.37 -4.72
CA GLN A 10 -1.89 10.14 -5.26
C GLN A 10 -2.09 9.84 -6.75
N THR A 11 -2.28 8.57 -7.09
CA THR A 11 -2.68 8.15 -8.44
C THR A 11 -3.74 7.05 -8.35
N CYS A 12 -4.70 7.04 -9.27
CA CYS A 12 -5.83 6.10 -9.23
C CYS A 12 -5.44 4.63 -9.39
N VAL A 13 -4.21 4.35 -9.88
CA VAL A 13 -3.67 3.00 -10.10
C VAL A 13 -2.64 2.59 -9.05
N CYS A 14 -2.46 3.40 -7.99
CA CYS A 14 -1.56 3.03 -6.91
C CYS A 14 -2.07 1.81 -6.15
N THR A 15 -1.17 0.87 -5.87
CA THR A 15 -1.52 -0.37 -5.17
C THR A 15 -1.93 -0.08 -3.72
N ASN A 16 -3.23 -0.17 -3.43
CA ASN A 16 -3.76 -0.01 -2.07
C ASN A 16 -3.81 -1.33 -1.28
N ARG A 17 -3.62 -2.47 -1.95
CA ARG A 17 -3.64 -3.81 -1.33
C ARG A 17 -2.45 -4.63 -1.85
N PHE A 18 -1.43 -4.81 -1.01
CA PHE A 18 -0.36 -5.76 -1.29
C PHE A 18 -0.75 -7.13 -0.72
N LEU A 19 -1.14 -8.06 -1.59
CA LEU A 19 -1.43 -9.43 -1.19
C LEU A 19 -0.15 -10.25 -1.31
N VAL A 20 0.33 -10.82 -0.21
CA VAL A 20 1.62 -11.52 -0.17
C VAL A 20 1.45 -12.91 0.44
N GLN A 21 1.95 -13.92 -0.27
CA GLN A 21 1.83 -15.32 0.14
C GLN A 21 2.60 -15.56 1.45
N ALA A 22 2.02 -16.32 2.37
CA ALA A 22 2.53 -16.56 3.71
C ALA A 22 4.01 -16.97 3.76
N GLY A 23 4.46 -17.84 2.85
CA GLY A 23 5.85 -18.31 2.79
C GLY A 23 6.91 -17.23 2.53
N VAL A 24 6.53 -16.04 2.05
CA VAL A 24 7.43 -14.90 1.81
C VAL A 24 7.01 -13.62 2.52
N TYR A 25 5.92 -13.65 3.30
CA TYR A 25 5.28 -12.47 3.88
C TYR A 25 6.24 -11.63 4.73
N ASP A 26 6.89 -12.24 5.74
CA ASP A 26 7.70 -11.48 6.68
C ASP A 26 8.91 -10.83 5.98
N LYS A 27 9.58 -11.59 5.09
CA LYS A 27 10.70 -11.10 4.27
C LYS A 27 10.27 -9.97 3.34
N PHE A 28 9.06 -10.04 2.77
CA PHE A 28 8.54 -8.98 1.92
C PHE A 28 8.27 -7.71 2.72
N VAL A 29 7.60 -7.83 3.88
CA VAL A 29 7.29 -6.70 4.77
C VAL A 29 8.57 -6.01 5.22
N GLU A 30 9.58 -6.77 5.65
CA GLU A 30 10.88 -6.25 6.06
C GLU A 30 11.55 -5.45 4.92
N LYS A 31 11.64 -6.04 3.72
CA LYS A 31 12.26 -5.40 2.56
C LYS A 31 11.48 -4.18 2.09
N LEU A 32 10.15 -4.24 2.10
CA LEU A 32 9.30 -3.12 1.74
C LEU A 32 9.49 -1.97 2.75
N ALA A 33 9.48 -2.25 4.05
CA ALA A 33 9.72 -1.26 5.09
C ALA A 33 11.08 -0.58 4.93
N ALA A 34 12.15 -1.37 4.74
CA ALA A 34 13.49 -0.84 4.53
C ALA A 34 13.57 0.06 3.27
N ALA A 35 13.00 -0.41 2.15
CA ALA A 35 12.99 0.35 0.92
C ALA A 35 12.11 1.61 0.99
N SER A 36 10.99 1.57 1.72
CA SER A 36 10.13 2.73 1.96
C SER A 36 10.80 3.80 2.82
N ASN A 37 11.52 3.39 3.88
CA ASN A 37 12.30 4.31 4.71
C ASN A 37 13.46 4.96 3.95
N GLY A 38 13.98 4.30 2.91
CA GLY A 38 15.03 4.84 2.06
C GLY A 38 14.56 5.88 1.03
N LEU A 39 13.25 6.15 0.92
CA LEU A 39 12.74 7.11 -0.04
C LEU A 39 13.02 8.55 0.39
N LYS A 40 13.66 9.33 -0.48
CA LYS A 40 13.90 10.77 -0.23
C LYS A 40 12.59 11.56 -0.36
N VAL A 41 12.12 12.10 0.76
CA VAL A 41 10.98 13.04 0.83
C VAL A 41 11.52 14.48 0.73
N GLY A 42 10.91 15.31 -0.10
CA GLY A 42 11.36 16.70 -0.28
C GLY A 42 10.57 17.47 -1.33
N SER A 43 11.02 18.68 -1.66
CA SER A 43 10.42 19.48 -2.72
C SER A 43 10.53 18.77 -4.07
N GLY A 44 9.46 18.78 -4.87
CA GLY A 44 9.48 18.21 -6.22
C GLY A 44 10.42 18.93 -7.20
N LEU A 45 10.98 20.08 -6.81
CA LEU A 45 11.99 20.82 -7.57
C LEU A 45 13.43 20.40 -7.26
N GLU A 46 13.64 19.61 -6.20
CA GLU A 46 14.97 19.16 -5.77
C GLU A 46 15.37 17.84 -6.44
N GLU A 47 16.63 17.77 -6.88
CA GLU A 47 17.15 16.56 -7.50
C GLU A 47 17.15 15.36 -6.53
N GLY A 48 16.78 14.20 -7.08
CA GLY A 48 16.74 12.93 -6.35
C GLY A 48 15.59 12.79 -5.35
N VAL A 49 14.71 13.79 -5.21
CA VAL A 49 13.49 13.64 -4.42
C VAL A 49 12.58 12.61 -5.09
N GLN A 50 12.09 11.67 -4.29
CA GLN A 50 11.22 10.59 -4.75
C GLN A 50 9.78 10.81 -4.30
N GLN A 51 9.56 11.53 -3.19
CA GLN A 51 8.25 11.79 -2.60
C GLN A 51 8.06 13.28 -2.34
N GLY A 52 7.02 13.86 -2.94
CA GLY A 52 6.57 15.23 -2.67
C GLY A 52 5.52 15.28 -1.56
N PRO A 53 4.98 16.48 -1.27
CA PRO A 53 3.89 16.63 -0.31
C PRO A 53 2.58 16.01 -0.85
N LEU A 54 1.64 15.77 0.05
CA LEU A 54 0.24 15.57 -0.31
C LEU A 54 -0.38 16.88 -0.79
N ILE A 55 -1.48 16.78 -1.54
CA ILE A 55 -2.13 17.93 -2.18
C ILE A 55 -2.55 19.01 -1.19
N ASP A 56 -3.05 18.62 -0.02
CA ASP A 56 -3.50 19.52 1.05
C ASP A 56 -3.47 18.84 2.43
N GLU A 57 -3.86 19.60 3.44
CA GLU A 57 -3.96 19.16 4.83
C GLU A 57 -5.03 18.08 5.04
N LYS A 58 -6.16 18.15 4.31
CA LYS A 58 -7.23 17.15 4.42
C LYS A 58 -6.76 15.77 3.96
N ALA A 59 -5.90 15.72 2.94
CA ALA A 59 -5.28 14.48 2.51
C ALA A 59 -4.36 13.88 3.60
N VAL A 60 -3.65 14.72 4.35
CA VAL A 60 -2.85 14.28 5.52
C VAL A 60 -3.76 13.71 6.60
N GLU A 61 -4.79 14.46 7.00
CA GLU A 61 -5.75 14.03 8.03
C GLU A 61 -6.39 12.69 7.67
N LYS A 62 -6.83 12.52 6.42
CA LYS A 62 -7.37 11.25 5.92
C LYS A 62 -6.39 10.09 6.06
N VAL A 63 -5.12 10.32 5.72
CA VAL A 63 -4.06 9.30 5.88
C VAL A 63 -3.88 8.92 7.35
N GLU A 64 -3.87 9.90 8.25
CA GLU A 64 -3.77 9.68 9.70
C GLU A 64 -4.96 8.87 10.23
N GLU A 65 -6.18 9.19 9.80
CA GLU A 65 -7.39 8.42 10.16
C GLU A 65 -7.32 6.96 9.71
N LEU A 66 -6.87 6.71 8.48
CA LEU A 66 -6.76 5.35 7.94
C LEU A 66 -5.68 4.54 8.67
N ILE A 67 -4.57 5.17 9.06
CA ILE A 67 -3.53 4.54 9.90
C ILE A 67 -4.10 4.23 11.28
N ALA A 68 -4.79 5.18 11.91
CA ALA A 68 -5.40 5.00 13.22
C ALA A 68 -6.42 3.84 13.20
N ASP A 69 -7.32 3.82 12.22
CA ASP A 69 -8.27 2.71 12.01
C ASP A 69 -7.55 1.36 11.91
N ALA A 70 -6.52 1.28 11.07
CA ALA A 70 -5.75 0.06 10.87
C ALA A 70 -5.09 -0.42 12.17
N THR A 71 -4.43 0.47 12.91
CA THR A 71 -3.77 0.12 14.18
C THR A 71 -4.77 -0.29 15.25
N SER A 72 -5.94 0.34 15.33
CA SER A 72 -7.01 -0.04 16.26
C SER A 72 -7.56 -1.45 16.00
N LYS A 73 -7.39 -1.95 14.76
CA LYS A 73 -7.87 -3.27 14.29
C LYS A 73 -6.74 -4.28 14.15
N GLY A 74 -5.59 -4.05 14.79
CA GLY A 74 -4.46 -4.99 14.86
C GLY A 74 -3.41 -4.85 13.74
N GLY A 75 -3.54 -3.83 12.88
CA GLY A 75 -2.51 -3.46 11.93
C GLY A 75 -1.27 -2.92 12.64
N LYS A 76 -0.10 -3.16 12.08
CA LYS A 76 1.18 -2.72 12.65
C LYS A 76 1.91 -1.82 11.67
N VAL A 77 2.17 -0.57 12.07
CA VAL A 77 3.07 0.31 11.32
C VAL A 77 4.50 -0.22 11.47
N VAL A 78 5.15 -0.52 10.34
CA VAL A 78 6.53 -1.04 10.32
C VAL A 78 7.52 -0.10 9.61
N ALA A 79 7.01 0.96 8.97
CA ALA A 79 7.79 2.07 8.41
C ALA A 79 6.89 3.31 8.33
N GLY A 80 7.48 4.50 8.50
CA GLY A 80 6.76 5.77 8.48
C GLY A 80 5.66 5.87 9.53
N GLY A 81 4.47 6.31 9.11
CA GLY A 81 3.27 6.40 9.94
C GLY A 81 2.97 7.78 10.51
N HIS A 82 3.82 8.78 10.21
CA HIS A 82 3.68 10.12 10.76
C HIS A 82 3.89 11.20 9.69
N ARG A 83 3.46 12.42 10.02
CA ARG A 83 3.83 13.62 9.27
C ARG A 83 5.34 13.75 9.19
N HIS A 84 5.84 14.24 8.07
CA HIS A 84 7.28 14.41 7.87
C HIS A 84 7.79 15.65 8.60
N ALA A 85 9.07 15.65 9.01
CA ALA A 85 9.69 16.78 9.70
C ALA A 85 9.79 18.08 8.87
N LEU A 86 9.52 18.00 7.56
CA LEU A 86 9.45 19.18 6.67
C LEU A 86 8.20 20.04 6.92
N GLY A 87 7.22 19.54 7.69
CA GLY A 87 5.98 20.26 7.99
C GLY A 87 5.00 20.31 6.82
N GLY A 88 3.96 21.14 6.93
CA GLY A 88 2.91 21.27 5.91
C GLY A 88 2.25 19.92 5.59
N SER A 89 1.98 19.68 4.31
CA SER A 89 1.33 18.46 3.82
C SER A 89 2.31 17.31 3.51
N PHE A 90 3.54 17.35 4.01
CA PHE A 90 4.50 16.25 3.83
C PHE A 90 4.21 15.08 4.79
N PHE A 91 4.21 13.86 4.25
CA PHE A 91 3.93 12.64 5.02
C PHE A 91 4.97 11.56 4.75
N GLN A 92 5.28 10.74 5.75
CA GLN A 92 6.25 9.65 5.61
C GLN A 92 5.70 8.49 4.77
N PRO A 93 6.50 7.91 3.86
CA PRO A 93 6.17 6.63 3.24
C PRO A 93 5.91 5.56 4.29
N THR A 94 4.67 5.08 4.33
CA THR A 94 4.16 4.25 5.41
C THR A 94 3.92 2.83 4.93
N VAL A 95 4.26 1.85 5.77
CA VAL A 95 3.97 0.43 5.53
C VAL A 95 3.21 -0.11 6.72
N ILE A 96 2.05 -0.73 6.46
CA ILE A 96 1.21 -1.36 7.48
C ILE A 96 1.23 -2.87 7.26
N ALA A 97 1.86 -3.59 8.18
CA ALA A 97 1.78 -5.04 8.26
C ALA A 97 0.48 -5.47 8.97
N ASN A 98 0.14 -6.74 8.84
CA ASN A 98 -1.06 -7.38 9.38
C ASN A 98 -2.35 -6.67 8.94
N ALA A 99 -2.41 -6.20 7.70
CA ALA A 99 -3.63 -5.63 7.14
C ALA A 99 -4.73 -6.71 7.05
N THR A 100 -5.98 -6.33 7.36
CA THR A 100 -7.12 -7.25 7.34
C THR A 100 -8.33 -6.64 6.61
N PRO A 101 -9.29 -7.46 6.13
CA PRO A 101 -10.54 -7.00 5.54
C PRO A 101 -11.38 -6.03 6.40
N LYS A 102 -11.15 -6.00 7.72
CA LYS A 102 -11.89 -5.16 8.66
C LYS A 102 -11.47 -3.68 8.63
N MET A 103 -10.34 -3.37 8.02
CA MET A 103 -9.75 -2.03 8.01
C MET A 103 -10.35 -1.17 6.89
N ARG A 104 -10.53 0.13 7.14
CA ARG A 104 -11.22 1.08 6.23
C ARG A 104 -10.62 1.11 4.82
N PHE A 105 -9.29 1.04 4.71
CA PHE A 105 -8.58 1.07 3.42
C PHE A 105 -8.91 -0.11 2.46
N MET A 106 -9.71 -1.08 2.89
CA MET A 106 -10.23 -2.14 2.01
C MET A 106 -11.36 -1.64 1.11
N LYS A 107 -12.12 -0.65 1.57
CA LYS A 107 -13.27 -0.07 0.85
C LYS A 107 -13.04 1.38 0.47
N GLU A 108 -12.16 2.06 1.19
CA GLU A 108 -11.84 3.46 0.95
C GLU A 108 -10.52 3.61 0.21
N GLU A 109 -10.48 4.50 -0.78
CA GLU A 109 -9.23 4.87 -1.44
C GLU A 109 -8.34 5.66 -0.48
N ILE A 110 -7.09 5.22 -0.31
CA ILE A 110 -6.11 5.88 0.57
C ILE A 110 -5.70 7.24 0.00
N PHE A 111 -5.32 7.26 -1.29
CA PHE A 111 -4.81 8.45 -1.99
C PHE A 111 -3.64 9.16 -1.27
N GLY A 112 -2.71 8.36 -0.75
CA GLY A 112 -1.53 8.80 -0.02
C GLY A 112 -0.50 7.69 0.14
N PRO A 113 0.68 7.95 0.74
CA PRO A 113 1.82 7.06 0.70
C PRO A 113 1.74 5.97 1.78
N VAL A 114 0.61 5.25 1.86
CA VAL A 114 0.41 4.12 2.79
C VAL A 114 0.31 2.81 2.02
N ALA A 115 1.14 1.83 2.39
CA ALA A 115 1.18 0.49 1.79
C ALA A 115 0.67 -0.58 2.80
N PRO A 116 -0.62 -0.93 2.77
CA PRO A 116 -1.12 -2.07 3.54
C PRO A 116 -0.70 -3.41 2.93
N VAL A 117 -0.20 -4.32 3.77
CA VAL A 117 0.27 -5.65 3.37
C VAL A 117 -0.55 -6.75 4.05
N PHE A 118 -1.28 -7.48 3.23
CA PHE A 118 -2.15 -8.59 3.60
C PHE A 118 -1.43 -9.92 3.37
N LYS A 119 -1.65 -10.87 4.27
CA LYS A 119 -1.17 -12.24 4.14
C LYS A 119 -2.28 -13.10 3.55
N PHE A 120 -1.91 -14.03 2.68
CA PHE A 120 -2.79 -15.12 2.22
C PHE A 120 -2.03 -16.44 2.22
N GLU A 121 -2.76 -17.54 2.36
CA GLU A 121 -2.20 -18.90 2.34
C GLU A 121 -2.42 -19.56 0.96
N THR A 122 -3.63 -19.44 0.39
CA THR A 122 -3.99 -20.11 -0.87
C THR A 122 -4.27 -19.14 -2.02
N GLU A 123 -4.21 -19.66 -3.24
CA GLU A 123 -4.49 -18.91 -4.47
C GLU A 123 -5.94 -18.39 -4.48
N GLU A 124 -6.88 -19.22 -4.02
CA GLU A 124 -8.30 -18.90 -3.95
C GLU A 124 -8.58 -17.77 -2.94
N GLU A 125 -7.89 -17.78 -1.81
CA GLU A 125 -7.98 -16.71 -0.81
C GLU A 125 -7.48 -15.38 -1.39
N ALA A 126 -6.35 -15.39 -2.10
CA ALA A 126 -5.80 -14.20 -2.74
C ALA A 126 -6.77 -13.62 -3.79
N ILE A 127 -7.37 -14.47 -4.62
CA ILE A 127 -8.35 -14.06 -5.64
C ILE A 127 -9.60 -13.49 -4.97
N ALA A 128 -10.13 -14.17 -3.95
CA ALA A 128 -11.30 -13.69 -3.20
C ALA A 128 -11.03 -12.32 -2.58
N LEU A 129 -9.88 -12.16 -1.93
CA LEU A 129 -9.49 -10.89 -1.30
C LEU A 129 -9.23 -9.77 -2.32
N ALA A 130 -8.65 -10.09 -3.47
CA ALA A 130 -8.45 -9.13 -4.56
C ALA A 130 -9.80 -8.64 -5.12
N ASN A 131 -10.75 -9.55 -5.30
CA ASN A 131 -12.08 -9.25 -5.86
C ASN A 131 -13.07 -8.66 -4.84
N ASP A 132 -12.78 -8.71 -3.53
CA ASP A 132 -13.60 -8.10 -2.47
C ASP A 132 -13.42 -6.57 -2.46
N THR A 133 -13.93 -5.93 -3.50
CA THR A 133 -13.91 -4.48 -3.71
C THR A 133 -14.97 -4.09 -4.73
N GLU A 134 -15.45 -2.84 -4.67
CA GLU A 134 -16.31 -2.25 -5.69
C GLU A 134 -15.53 -1.65 -6.88
N PHE A 135 -14.19 -1.64 -6.80
CA PHE A 135 -13.30 -1.05 -7.80
C PHE A 135 -12.61 -2.10 -8.68
N GLY A 136 -12.23 -1.73 -9.91
CA GLY A 136 -11.60 -2.63 -10.89
C GLY A 136 -10.49 -2.00 -11.75
N LEU A 137 -9.83 -0.93 -11.28
CA LEU A 137 -8.97 -0.14 -12.18
C LEU A 137 -7.71 -0.86 -12.70
N ALA A 138 -7.02 -1.59 -11.82
CA ALA A 138 -5.81 -2.30 -12.17
C ALA A 138 -5.49 -3.40 -11.15
N CYS A 139 -4.93 -4.50 -11.63
CA CYS A 139 -4.32 -5.53 -10.80
C CYS A 139 -2.93 -5.89 -11.35
N TYR A 140 -2.01 -6.23 -10.45
CA TYR A 140 -0.66 -6.64 -10.79
C TYR A 140 -0.36 -7.97 -10.10
N PHE A 141 0.05 -8.96 -10.89
CA PHE A 141 0.30 -10.30 -10.40
C PHE A 141 1.73 -10.75 -10.73
N TYR A 142 2.38 -11.41 -9.78
CA TYR A 142 3.77 -11.86 -9.88
C TYR A 142 3.87 -13.31 -9.43
N THR A 143 4.31 -14.20 -10.32
CA THR A 143 4.55 -15.62 -10.05
C THR A 143 5.65 -16.15 -10.98
N GLY A 144 6.38 -17.16 -10.53
CA GLY A 144 7.26 -17.96 -11.40
C GLY A 144 6.55 -19.14 -12.07
N ASP A 145 5.31 -19.44 -11.67
CA ASP A 145 4.51 -20.56 -12.17
C ASP A 145 3.55 -20.09 -13.28
N LEU A 146 3.74 -20.60 -14.50
CA LEU A 146 2.95 -20.23 -15.67
C LEU A 146 1.50 -20.71 -15.58
N GLY A 147 1.24 -21.88 -14.99
CA GLY A 147 -0.12 -22.39 -14.83
C GLY A 147 -0.95 -21.53 -13.87
N ARG A 148 -0.33 -21.06 -12.80
CA ARG A 148 -0.91 -20.10 -11.86
C ARG A 148 -1.19 -18.76 -12.52
N THR A 149 -0.35 -18.30 -13.44
CA THR A 149 -0.63 -17.08 -14.22
C THR A 149 -1.98 -17.15 -14.91
N PHE A 150 -2.26 -18.23 -15.65
CA PHE A 150 -3.55 -18.37 -16.34
C PHE A 150 -4.73 -18.44 -15.38
N ARG A 151 -4.66 -19.30 -14.35
CA ARG A 151 -5.76 -19.45 -13.38
C ARG A 151 -6.08 -18.17 -12.63
N VAL A 152 -5.05 -17.44 -12.19
CA VAL A 152 -5.24 -16.17 -11.46
C VAL A 152 -5.77 -15.08 -12.39
N MET A 153 -5.23 -14.96 -13.61
CA MET A 153 -5.70 -13.97 -14.57
C MET A 153 -7.17 -14.18 -14.95
N GLU A 154 -7.63 -15.43 -15.09
CA GLU A 154 -9.04 -15.74 -15.36
C GLU A 154 -9.96 -15.46 -14.15
N GLY A 155 -9.43 -15.59 -12.93
CA GLY A 155 -10.20 -15.40 -11.69
C GLY A 155 -10.31 -13.95 -11.22
N LEU A 156 -9.41 -13.06 -11.65
CA LEU A 156 -9.37 -11.68 -11.21
C LEU A 156 -10.40 -10.81 -11.96
N LYS A 157 -11.12 -10.00 -11.21
CA LYS A 157 -12.12 -9.04 -11.70
C LYS A 157 -11.61 -7.63 -11.44
N TYR A 158 -10.79 -7.14 -12.36
CA TYR A 158 -10.40 -5.74 -12.45
C TYR A 158 -11.05 -5.15 -13.72
#